data_AF-A0A6A5BG29-F1
#
_entry.id   AF-A0A6A5BG29-F1
#
_cell.length_a   1.000
_cell.length_b   1.000
_cell.length_c   1.000
_cell.angle_alpha   90.00
_cell.angle_beta   90.00
_cell.angle_gamma   90.00
#
_symmetry.space_group_name_H-M   'P 1'
#
loop_
_entity.id
_entity.type
_entity.pdbx_description
1 polymer ?
#
loop_
_entity_poly.entity_id
_entity_poly.type
_entity_poly.pdbx_seq_one_letter_code
_entity_poly.pdbx_strand_id
1 'polypeptide(L)'
;MLASSDNKALPSEPKKIKILFVTGNENKKKEVQQIMGDEFQVDSLAIELPELQGEIEEISKEKCRIAIQNVLTDPRIAYKYGSEHVIVVEDTSLCFNALNSLPGPYIKWFLEKLGHDGLNKMLVGFEDKSASAVCTLAYWHPKWLQEQLKKMKGHSHLHDHGHHHDHGEHGCCDHGEGHHHHKHSTTENTECCKGLSAEECCKNKEGGEKCCDKEECCDKEGCCEKEGGDEEWEDEDQHGCCDDHGCCGEVELNLDPLVIRGDTKGMIVPPRSSDEPAFGWDPIFQPEGFSQTYAEMSKEQKNSISHRYKAFKALQEVLLSNK
;
A
#
# COMPACT_ATOMS: atom_id res chain seq x y z
N MET A 1 24.06 53.42 25.28
CA MET A 1 24.54 52.03 25.16
C MET A 1 23.32 51.15 25.03
N LEU A 2 22.97 50.76 23.79
CA LEU A 2 21.87 49.86 23.53
C LEU A 2 22.41 48.44 23.57
N ALA A 3 21.89 47.62 24.47
CA ALA A 3 22.21 46.20 24.55
C ALA A 3 21.59 45.47 23.35
N SER A 4 22.42 44.81 22.55
CA SER A 4 21.99 43.89 21.51
C SER A 4 21.43 42.63 22.17
N SER A 5 20.13 42.38 21.98
CA SER A 5 19.51 41.11 22.33
C SER A 5 19.88 40.07 21.26
N ASP A 6 20.81 39.19 21.61
CA ASP A 6 21.15 38.01 20.83
C ASP A 6 19.91 37.09 20.70
N ASN A 7 19.33 37.09 19.51
CA ASN A 7 18.22 36.21 19.16
C ASN A 7 18.78 34.83 18.82
N LYS A 8 19.11 34.03 19.84
CA LYS A 8 19.47 32.62 19.66
C LYS A 8 18.22 31.85 19.26
N ALA A 9 18.14 31.46 17.98
CA ALA A 9 17.15 30.50 17.51
C ALA A 9 17.19 29.26 18.41
N LEU A 10 16.02 28.89 18.95
CA LEU A 10 15.86 27.65 19.69
C LEU A 10 16.27 26.48 18.78
N PRO A 11 17.04 25.49 19.27
CA PRO A 11 17.43 24.35 18.45
C PRO A 11 16.17 23.64 17.94
N SER A 12 16.10 23.41 16.64
CA SER A 12 14.99 22.68 16.00
C SER A 12 14.85 21.31 16.64
N GLU A 13 13.64 20.94 17.07
CA GLU A 13 13.37 19.62 17.64
C GLU A 13 13.83 18.50 16.67
N PRO A 14 14.37 17.38 17.20
CA PRO A 14 14.81 16.28 16.35
C PRO A 14 13.63 15.74 15.52
N LYS A 15 13.84 15.55 14.21
CA LYS A 15 12.80 15.04 13.30
C LYS A 15 12.41 13.61 13.72
N LYS A 16 11.16 13.44 14.15
CA LYS A 16 10.57 12.15 14.53
C LYS A 16 10.35 11.26 13.30
N ILE A 17 10.47 9.94 13.48
CA ILE A 17 10.07 8.98 12.46
C ILE A 17 8.55 8.88 12.46
N LYS A 18 7.91 9.07 11.31
CA LYS A 18 6.45 9.07 11.19
C LYS A 18 5.94 7.69 10.81
N ILE A 19 4.96 7.20 11.54
CA ILE A 19 4.28 5.92 11.29
C ILE A 19 2.81 6.21 11.02
N LEU A 20 2.29 5.65 9.94
CA LEU A 20 0.86 5.56 9.70
C LEU A 20 0.39 4.16 10.10
N PHE A 21 -0.22 4.07 11.28
CA PHE A 21 -0.79 2.82 11.76
C PHE A 21 -2.23 2.67 11.25
N VAL A 22 -2.43 1.69 10.37
CA VAL A 22 -3.74 1.47 9.74
C VAL A 22 -4.62 0.66 10.69
N THR A 23 -5.41 1.40 11.47
CA THR A 23 -6.31 0.84 12.48
C THR A 23 -7.46 1.80 12.75
N GLY A 24 -8.65 1.25 13.00
CA GLY A 24 -9.79 2.00 13.55
C GLY A 24 -9.84 2.04 15.08
N ASN A 25 -8.91 1.36 15.78
CA ASN A 25 -8.94 1.24 17.24
C ASN A 25 -8.00 2.26 17.90
N GLU A 26 -8.57 3.34 18.43
CA GLU A 26 -7.82 4.41 19.12
C GLU A 26 -7.08 3.92 20.37
N ASN A 27 -7.55 2.88 21.05
CA ASN A 27 -6.82 2.31 22.19
C ASN A 27 -5.55 1.60 21.73
N LYS A 28 -5.61 0.87 20.60
CA LYS A 28 -4.41 0.27 20.00
C LYS A 28 -3.40 1.34 19.60
N LYS A 29 -3.85 2.44 18.98
CA LYS A 29 -2.97 3.58 18.66
C LYS A 29 -2.26 4.13 19.89
N LYS A 30 -3.01 4.37 20.98
CA LYS A 30 -2.42 4.88 22.24
C LYS A 30 -1.38 3.91 22.81
N GLU A 31 -1.68 2.62 22.82
CA GLU A 31 -0.75 1.58 23.26
C GLU A 31 0.51 1.54 22.40
N VAL A 32 0.35 1.56 21.07
CA VAL A 32 1.48 1.59 20.13
C VAL A 32 2.31 2.85 20.33
N GLN A 33 1.71 4.04 20.43
CA GLN A 33 2.46 5.27 20.69
C GLN A 33 3.25 5.22 22.01
N GLN A 34 2.70 4.60 23.06
CA GLN A 34 3.43 4.37 24.32
C GLN A 34 4.61 3.43 24.14
N ILE A 35 4.46 2.36 23.36
CA ILE A 35 5.54 1.42 23.06
C ILE A 35 6.63 2.12 22.23
N MET A 36 6.24 2.84 21.18
CA MET A 36 7.13 3.53 20.24
C MET A 36 7.92 4.69 20.88
N GLY A 37 7.37 5.33 21.91
CA GLY A 37 8.04 6.42 22.62
C GLY A 37 8.17 7.70 21.80
N ASP A 38 8.97 8.65 22.29
CA ASP A 38 8.97 10.04 21.79
C ASP A 38 9.71 10.23 20.47
N GLU A 39 10.55 9.28 20.06
CA GLU A 39 11.28 9.30 18.79
C GLU A 39 10.37 9.10 17.57
N PHE A 40 9.16 8.58 17.80
CA PHE A 40 8.20 8.24 16.77
C PHE A 40 6.92 9.05 16.92
N GLN A 41 6.34 9.45 15.78
CA GLN A 41 4.99 9.99 15.69
C GLN A 41 4.08 8.92 15.08
N VAL A 42 3.12 8.41 15.84
CA VAL A 42 2.14 7.42 15.39
C VAL A 42 0.82 8.09 15.04
N ASP A 43 0.59 8.27 13.75
CA ASP A 43 -0.72 8.67 13.22
C ASP A 43 -1.58 7.42 13.00
N SER A 44 -2.91 7.56 13.08
CA SER A 44 -3.86 6.48 12.80
C SER A 44 -4.70 6.81 11.58
N LEU A 45 -5.03 5.78 10.80
CA LEU A 45 -5.97 5.88 9.70
C LEU A 45 -6.89 4.66 9.71
N ALA A 46 -8.20 4.92 9.83
CA ALA A 46 -9.22 3.90 9.75
C ALA A 46 -9.56 3.63 8.28
N ILE A 47 -8.99 2.56 7.72
CA ILE A 47 -9.38 1.99 6.43
C ILE A 47 -9.99 0.63 6.72
N GLU A 48 -11.11 0.32 6.06
CA GLU A 48 -11.66 -1.02 6.07
C GLU A 48 -10.79 -1.92 5.20
N LEU A 49 -10.16 -2.90 5.82
CA LEU A 49 -9.32 -3.90 5.15
C LEU A 49 -10.01 -5.26 5.27
N PRO A 50 -9.92 -6.13 4.23
CA PRO A 50 -10.52 -7.45 4.29
C PRO A 50 -9.84 -8.33 5.35
N GLU A 51 -10.64 -9.19 6.00
CA GLU A 51 -10.14 -10.23 6.91
C GLU A 51 -9.79 -11.47 6.07
N LEU A 52 -8.55 -11.52 5.57
CA LEU A 52 -8.06 -12.57 4.66
C LEU A 52 -7.87 -13.92 5.37
N GLN A 53 -7.84 -14.99 4.59
CA GLN A 53 -7.59 -16.36 5.07
C GLN A 53 -6.24 -16.86 4.55
N GLY A 54 -5.56 -17.68 5.35
CA GLY A 54 -4.24 -18.20 5.03
C GLY A 54 -3.32 -18.30 6.24
N GLU A 55 -2.02 -18.34 5.96
CA GLU A 55 -0.97 -18.31 6.97
C GLU A 55 -0.77 -16.90 7.52
N ILE A 56 -0.33 -16.80 8.78
CA ILE A 56 -0.25 -15.54 9.53
C ILE A 56 0.57 -14.47 8.78
N GLU A 57 1.72 -14.83 8.21
CA GLU A 57 2.60 -13.87 7.54
C GLU A 57 2.02 -13.40 6.20
N GLU A 58 1.43 -14.30 5.42
CA GLU A 58 0.84 -13.98 4.12
C GLU A 58 -0.41 -13.11 4.26
N ILE A 59 -1.24 -13.38 5.27
CA ILE A 59 -2.37 -12.52 5.63
C ILE A 59 -1.87 -11.09 5.92
N SER A 60 -0.86 -10.95 6.78
CA SER A 60 -0.36 -9.62 7.16
C SER A 60 0.30 -8.90 6.00
N LYS A 61 1.05 -9.59 5.13
CA LYS A 61 1.63 -9.00 3.91
C LYS A 61 0.54 -8.48 2.98
N GLU A 62 -0.43 -9.32 2.60
CA GLU A 62 -1.44 -8.90 1.64
C GLU A 62 -2.34 -7.79 2.21
N LYS A 63 -2.66 -7.87 3.52
CA LYS A 63 -3.36 -6.79 4.23
C LYS A 63 -2.58 -5.47 4.17
N CYS A 64 -1.27 -5.52 4.34
CA CYS A 64 -0.41 -4.34 4.22
C CYS A 64 -0.37 -3.83 2.78
N ARG A 65 -0.27 -4.73 1.78
CA ARG A 65 -0.30 -4.38 0.35
C ARG A 65 -1.57 -3.61 -0.02
N ILE A 66 -2.72 -4.11 0.42
CA ILE A 66 -4.02 -3.44 0.24
C ILE A 66 -4.02 -2.09 0.97
N ALA A 67 -3.48 -2.00 2.18
CA ALA A 67 -3.40 -0.75 2.92
C ALA A 67 -2.53 0.30 2.22
N ILE A 68 -1.37 -0.10 1.69
CA ILE A 68 -0.48 0.76 0.90
C ILE A 68 -1.20 1.26 -0.34
N GLN A 69 -1.88 0.37 -1.08
CA GLN A 69 -2.65 0.75 -2.26
C GLN A 69 -3.70 1.82 -1.91
N ASN A 70 -4.51 1.61 -0.87
CA ASN A 70 -5.52 2.59 -0.43
C ASN A 70 -4.90 3.94 -0.02
N VAL A 71 -3.73 3.92 0.62
CA VAL A 71 -3.02 5.14 1.04
C VAL A 71 -2.46 5.91 -0.15
N LEU A 72 -1.93 5.21 -1.15
CA LEU A 72 -1.26 5.84 -2.30
C LEU A 72 -2.24 6.28 -3.40
N THR A 73 -3.42 5.66 -3.51
CA THR A 73 -4.39 6.01 -4.57
C THR A 73 -5.35 7.13 -4.20
N ASP A 74 -5.72 7.33 -2.92
CA ASP A 74 -6.50 8.54 -2.54
C ASP A 74 -5.56 9.75 -2.48
N PRO A 75 -5.74 10.79 -3.33
CA PRO A 75 -4.81 11.91 -3.42
C PRO A 75 -4.66 12.70 -2.11
N ARG A 76 -5.71 12.75 -1.27
CA ARG A 76 -5.68 13.48 0.01
C ARG A 76 -4.91 12.70 1.05
N ILE A 77 -5.09 11.38 1.08
CA ILE A 77 -4.37 10.48 1.99
C ILE A 77 -2.90 10.40 1.57
N ALA A 78 -2.62 10.22 0.28
CA ALA A 78 -1.29 10.19 -0.29
C ALA A 78 -0.53 11.50 -0.03
N TYR A 79 -1.17 12.65 -0.22
CA TYR A 79 -0.57 13.96 0.08
C TYR A 79 -0.18 14.08 1.56
N LYS A 80 -1.02 13.55 2.47
CA LYS A 80 -0.80 13.66 3.91
C LYS A 80 0.24 12.66 4.43
N TYR A 81 0.26 11.44 3.91
CA TYR A 81 1.00 10.32 4.52
C TYR A 81 1.98 9.60 3.57
N GLY A 82 1.73 9.61 2.26
CA GLY A 82 2.40 8.70 1.32
C GLY A 82 3.90 8.94 1.11
N SER A 83 4.43 10.10 1.48
CA SER A 83 5.84 10.47 1.21
C SER A 83 6.78 10.32 2.41
N GLU A 84 6.27 10.44 3.64
CA GLU A 84 7.10 10.46 4.85
C GLU A 84 6.73 9.38 5.88
N HIS A 85 5.54 8.78 5.81
CA HIS A 85 5.09 7.82 6.82
C HIS A 85 5.43 6.39 6.44
N VAL A 86 6.00 5.65 7.38
CA VAL A 86 6.06 4.18 7.30
C VAL A 86 4.65 3.65 7.53
N ILE A 87 4.10 2.93 6.56
CA ILE A 87 2.77 2.34 6.64
C ILE A 87 2.88 1.03 7.40
N VAL A 88 2.04 0.82 8.42
CA VAL A 88 2.08 -0.37 9.28
C VAL A 88 0.66 -0.91 9.47
N VAL A 89 0.49 -2.22 9.29
CA VAL A 89 -0.69 -2.99 9.71
C VAL A 89 -0.30 -3.98 10.81
N GLU A 90 -1.28 -4.38 11.62
CA GLU A 90 -1.10 -5.35 12.70
C GLU A 90 -2.18 -6.43 12.62
N ASP A 91 -1.77 -7.70 12.72
CA ASP A 91 -2.63 -8.84 13.00
C ASP A 91 -2.24 -9.52 14.31
N THR A 92 -3.24 -10.03 15.02
CA THR A 92 -3.06 -10.74 16.29
C THR A 92 -3.67 -12.12 16.18
N SER A 93 -2.88 -13.14 16.46
CA SER A 93 -3.29 -14.54 16.44
C SER A 93 -3.14 -15.17 17.83
N LEU A 94 -4.03 -16.12 18.14
CA LEU A 94 -3.90 -16.99 19.29
C LEU A 94 -3.84 -18.44 18.80
N CYS A 95 -2.69 -19.07 19.00
CA CYS A 95 -2.35 -20.35 18.39
C CYS A 95 -2.30 -21.44 19.44
N PHE A 96 -3.21 -22.42 19.40
CA PHE A 96 -3.17 -23.57 20.31
C PHE A 96 -2.30 -24.65 19.70
N ASN A 97 -1.29 -25.13 20.44
CA ASN A 97 -0.35 -26.12 19.92
C ASN A 97 -1.05 -27.44 19.60
N ALA A 98 -1.98 -27.88 20.46
CA ALA A 98 -2.79 -29.07 20.26
C ALA A 98 -3.68 -29.05 19.00
N LEU A 99 -3.98 -27.87 18.46
CA LEU A 99 -4.78 -27.69 17.24
C LEU A 99 -3.92 -27.22 16.06
N ASN A 100 -2.62 -27.52 16.06
CA ASN A 100 -1.68 -27.11 15.01
C ASN A 100 -1.77 -25.60 14.72
N SER A 101 -1.72 -24.78 15.78
CA SER A 101 -1.78 -23.31 15.73
C SER A 101 -3.15 -22.69 15.43
N LEU A 102 -4.21 -23.48 15.26
CA LEU A 102 -5.57 -22.95 15.25
C LEU A 102 -6.01 -22.50 16.66
N PRO A 103 -6.95 -21.54 16.80
CA PRO A 103 -7.64 -20.82 15.72
C PRO A 103 -6.75 -19.80 14.98
N GLY A 104 -5.59 -19.45 15.52
CA GLY A 104 -4.59 -18.62 14.85
C GLY A 104 -5.15 -17.24 14.46
N PRO A 105 -5.07 -16.83 13.18
CA PRO A 105 -5.57 -15.54 12.71
C PRO A 105 -7.10 -15.42 12.82
N TYR A 106 -7.81 -16.54 12.97
CA TYR A 106 -9.27 -16.57 13.05
C TYR A 106 -9.81 -16.34 14.47
N ILE A 107 -8.95 -16.08 15.45
CA ILE A 107 -9.31 -15.98 16.88
C ILE A 107 -10.47 -15.00 17.15
N LYS A 108 -10.58 -13.91 16.40
CA LYS A 108 -11.69 -12.94 16.52
C LYS A 108 -13.05 -13.63 16.40
N TRP A 109 -13.23 -14.43 15.36
CA TRP A 109 -14.48 -15.14 15.07
C TRP A 109 -14.75 -16.25 16.07
N PHE A 110 -13.71 -17.00 16.45
CA PHE A 110 -13.85 -18.05 17.46
C PHE A 110 -14.25 -17.46 18.81
N LEU A 111 -13.61 -16.36 19.24
CA LEU A 111 -13.97 -15.67 20.47
C LEU A 111 -15.41 -15.13 20.42
N GLU A 112 -15.83 -14.52 19.32
CA GLU A 112 -17.18 -14.00 19.16
C GLU A 112 -18.25 -15.09 19.27
N LYS A 113 -18.03 -16.25 18.63
CA LYS A 113 -19.03 -17.32 18.58
C LYS A 113 -19.01 -18.24 19.79
N LEU A 114 -17.83 -18.49 20.36
CA LEU A 114 -17.64 -19.48 21.43
C LEU A 114 -17.52 -18.84 22.81
N GLY A 115 -17.13 -17.56 22.89
CA GLY A 115 -16.73 -16.94 24.14
C GLY A 115 -15.50 -17.60 24.77
N HIS A 116 -15.12 -17.12 25.96
CA HIS A 116 -13.96 -17.66 26.69
C HIS A 116 -14.13 -19.13 27.09
N ASP A 117 -15.34 -19.51 27.52
CA ASP A 117 -15.65 -20.88 27.91
C ASP A 117 -15.60 -21.84 26.74
N GLY A 118 -16.13 -21.44 25.58
CA GLY A 118 -16.12 -22.29 24.40
C GLY A 118 -14.70 -22.46 23.84
N LEU A 119 -13.87 -21.42 23.86
CA LEU A 119 -12.43 -21.52 23.52
C LEU A 119 -11.69 -22.51 24.44
N ASN A 120 -11.97 -22.49 25.75
CA ASN A 120 -11.42 -23.50 26.67
C ASN A 120 -11.93 -24.92 26.34
N LYS A 121 -13.24 -25.06 26.05
CA LYS A 121 -13.87 -26.34 25.72
C LYS A 121 -13.29 -26.97 24.45
N MET A 122 -12.83 -26.18 23.48
CA MET A 122 -12.15 -26.70 22.28
C MET A 122 -10.95 -27.59 22.62
N LEU A 123 -10.29 -27.35 23.75
CA LEU A 123 -9.11 -28.10 24.14
C LEU A 123 -9.40 -29.27 25.08
N VAL A 124 -10.64 -29.49 25.55
CA VAL A 124 -10.94 -30.53 26.57
C VAL A 124 -10.45 -31.93 26.18
N GLY A 125 -10.53 -32.29 24.90
CA GLY A 125 -10.07 -33.60 24.39
C GLY A 125 -8.55 -33.74 24.21
N PHE A 126 -7.76 -32.72 24.52
CA PHE A 126 -6.32 -32.69 24.33
C PHE A 126 -5.60 -32.56 25.67
N GLU A 127 -4.51 -33.30 25.89
CA GLU A 127 -3.69 -33.12 27.10
C GLU A 127 -2.90 -31.80 27.03
N ASP A 128 -2.39 -31.46 25.85
CA ASP A 128 -1.64 -30.24 25.62
C ASP A 128 -2.57 -29.01 25.63
N LYS A 129 -2.30 -28.08 26.55
CA LYS A 129 -2.98 -26.78 26.66
C LYS A 129 -2.06 -25.62 26.30
N SER A 130 -0.84 -25.90 25.85
CA SER A 130 0.11 -24.87 25.48
C SER A 130 -0.36 -24.09 24.26
N ALA A 131 -0.07 -22.80 24.26
CA ALA A 131 -0.48 -21.88 23.24
C ALA A 131 0.53 -20.75 23.08
N SER A 132 0.45 -20.06 21.95
CA SER A 132 1.24 -18.85 21.68
C SER A 132 0.33 -17.71 21.27
N ALA A 133 0.50 -16.57 21.93
CA ALA A 133 -0.01 -15.29 21.46
C ALA A 133 0.99 -14.71 20.45
N VAL A 134 0.53 -14.35 19.25
CA VAL A 134 1.39 -13.88 18.16
C VAL A 134 0.88 -12.54 17.66
N CYS A 135 1.77 -11.54 17.61
CA CYS A 135 1.55 -10.28 16.93
C CYS A 135 2.42 -10.27 15.68
N THR A 136 1.80 -9.99 14.54
CA THR A 136 2.48 -9.87 13.25
C THR A 136 2.25 -8.47 12.72
N LEU A 137 3.35 -7.75 12.51
CA LEU A 137 3.36 -6.45 11.88
C LEU A 137 3.82 -6.65 10.44
N ALA A 138 3.09 -6.06 9.50
CA ALA A 138 3.59 -5.87 8.16
C ALA A 138 3.73 -4.37 7.90
N TYR A 139 4.89 -3.96 7.37
CA TYR A 139 5.20 -2.57 7.17
C TYR A 139 5.87 -2.30 5.83
N TRP A 140 5.70 -1.07 5.36
CA TRP A 140 6.29 -0.60 4.11
C TRP A 140 6.84 0.81 4.26
N HIS A 141 8.05 1.03 3.73
CA HIS A 141 8.77 2.29 3.86
C HIS A 141 8.70 3.11 2.55
N PRO A 142 8.26 4.38 2.57
CA PRO A 142 8.09 5.20 1.36
C PRO A 142 9.39 5.51 0.59
N LYS A 143 10.54 5.52 1.27
CA LYS A 143 11.87 5.51 0.62
C LYS A 143 12.00 4.44 -0.48
N TRP A 144 11.39 3.26 -0.34
CA TRP A 144 11.45 2.24 -1.39
C TRP A 144 10.80 2.71 -2.69
N LEU A 145 9.63 3.35 -2.63
CA LEU A 145 9.02 3.98 -3.80
C LEU A 145 9.94 5.04 -4.42
N GLN A 146 10.56 5.88 -3.59
CA GLN A 146 11.46 6.93 -4.06
C GLN A 146 12.71 6.36 -4.76
N GLU A 147 13.27 5.27 -4.25
CA GLU A 147 14.39 4.57 -4.85
C GLU A 147 14.02 3.91 -6.18
N GLN A 148 12.83 3.29 -6.27
CA GLN A 148 12.32 2.72 -7.52
C GLN A 148 12.11 3.82 -8.58
N LEU A 149 11.47 4.93 -8.21
CA LEU A 149 11.27 6.08 -9.11
C LEU A 149 12.59 6.69 -9.60
N LYS A 150 13.62 6.76 -8.75
CA LYS A 150 14.96 7.20 -9.16
C LYS A 150 15.60 6.25 -10.17
N LYS A 151 15.50 4.94 -9.95
CA LYS A 151 16.02 3.92 -10.90
C LYS A 151 15.34 4.03 -12.25
N MET A 152 14.03 4.24 -12.28
CA MET A 152 13.26 4.40 -13.52
C MET A 152 13.63 5.68 -14.28
N LYS A 153 13.74 6.83 -13.59
CA LYS A 153 14.21 8.08 -14.22
C LYS A 153 15.66 8.03 -14.69
N GLY A 154 16.47 7.13 -14.12
CA GLY A 154 17.84 6.87 -14.60
C GLY A 154 17.92 6.04 -15.89
N HIS A 155 16.83 5.37 -16.29
CA HIS A 155 16.79 4.55 -17.52
C HIS A 155 16.29 5.32 -18.75
N SER A 156 15.80 6.56 -18.62
CA SER A 156 15.33 7.37 -19.76
C SER A 156 16.45 8.12 -20.51
N HIS A 157 17.71 7.65 -20.44
CA HIS A 157 18.89 8.29 -21.08
C HIS A 157 19.59 7.40 -22.13
N LEU A 158 18.86 6.53 -22.80
CA LEU A 158 19.25 5.82 -24.03
C LEU A 158 17.96 5.78 -24.87
N HIS A 159 17.70 6.53 -25.93
CA HIS A 159 18.52 6.96 -27.05
C HIS A 159 18.16 8.41 -27.43
N ASP A 160 19.08 9.35 -27.27
CA ASP A 160 19.12 10.50 -28.17
C ASP A 160 20.10 10.13 -29.29
N HIS A 161 19.61 9.39 -30.28
CA HIS A 161 20.29 9.37 -31.57
C HIS A 161 19.98 10.68 -32.26
N GLY A 162 20.72 11.71 -31.86
CA GLY A 162 20.92 12.92 -32.66
C GLY A 162 21.55 12.54 -33.99
N HIS A 163 20.74 12.13 -34.95
CA HIS A 163 21.11 12.16 -36.35
C HIS A 163 21.07 13.62 -36.80
N HIS A 164 22.19 14.32 -36.55
CA HIS A 164 22.60 15.43 -37.38
C HIS A 164 22.88 14.88 -38.79
N HIS A 165 21.88 14.93 -39.66
CA HIS A 165 22.10 14.93 -41.10
C HIS A 165 22.08 16.38 -41.57
N ASP A 166 23.26 17.00 -41.55
CA ASP A 166 23.61 18.09 -42.44
C ASP A 166 23.98 17.47 -43.78
N HIS A 167 23.15 17.67 -44.82
CA HIS A 167 23.56 17.67 -46.23
C HIS A 167 22.43 18.19 -47.13
N GLY A 168 22.67 19.34 -47.77
CA GLY A 168 22.49 19.49 -49.21
C GLY A 168 21.15 20.00 -49.72
N GLU A 169 21.16 21.25 -50.18
CA GLU A 169 20.28 21.73 -51.25
C GLU A 169 20.31 20.75 -52.43
N HIS A 170 19.18 20.13 -52.80
CA HIS A 170 18.92 19.66 -54.17
C HIS A 170 17.44 19.37 -54.42
N GLY A 171 16.85 20.15 -55.35
CA GLY A 171 16.16 19.62 -56.53
C GLY A 171 14.77 19.02 -56.36
N CYS A 172 13.77 19.74 -56.90
CA CYS A 172 12.48 19.21 -57.32
C CYS A 172 12.64 17.91 -58.13
N CYS A 173 11.85 16.88 -57.82
CA CYS A 173 11.57 15.78 -58.74
C CYS A 173 10.06 15.57 -58.82
N ASP A 174 9.56 16.04 -59.95
CA ASP A 174 8.25 15.89 -60.54
C ASP A 174 8.10 14.45 -61.06
N HIS A 175 7.14 13.68 -60.53
CA HIS A 175 6.64 12.47 -61.19
C HIS A 175 5.11 12.46 -61.11
N GLY A 176 4.51 12.89 -62.21
CA GLY A 176 3.10 12.71 -62.51
C GLY A 176 2.77 11.30 -63.00
N GLU A 177 1.48 11.17 -63.35
CA GLU A 177 0.71 9.98 -63.76
C GLU A 177 0.13 9.17 -62.59
N GLY A 178 -1.18 9.08 -62.34
CA GLY A 178 -2.35 9.50 -63.11
C GLY A 178 -3.44 8.43 -62.97
N HIS A 179 -4.32 8.53 -61.97
CA HIS A 179 -5.62 7.87 -61.99
C HIS A 179 -6.70 8.76 -61.35
N HIS A 180 -7.57 9.27 -62.22
CA HIS A 180 -8.81 9.93 -61.87
C HIS A 180 -9.81 8.91 -61.31
N HIS A 181 -10.47 9.22 -60.19
CA HIS A 181 -11.93 9.17 -60.09
C HIS A 181 -12.47 10.03 -58.92
N HIS A 182 -13.39 10.92 -59.31
CA HIS A 182 -14.41 11.66 -58.59
C HIS A 182 -14.12 12.47 -57.30
N LYS A 183 -14.13 13.78 -57.53
CA LYS A 183 -14.32 14.91 -56.62
C LYS A 183 -15.57 14.75 -55.73
N HIS A 184 -15.38 14.96 -54.43
CA HIS A 184 -16.26 15.82 -53.64
C HIS A 184 -15.40 16.92 -52.98
N SER A 185 -15.58 18.15 -53.47
CA SER A 185 -15.14 19.40 -52.82
C SER A 185 -16.04 19.62 -51.60
N THR A 186 -15.53 20.05 -50.44
CA THR A 186 -15.32 21.47 -50.12
C THR A 186 -14.23 21.69 -49.06
N THR A 187 -13.21 22.47 -49.44
CA THR A 187 -12.53 23.59 -48.72
C THR A 187 -12.37 23.61 -47.18
N GLU A 188 -11.10 23.78 -46.78
CA GLU A 188 -10.58 24.78 -45.81
C GLU A 188 -10.99 24.68 -44.33
N ASN A 189 -10.11 24.11 -43.49
CA ASN A 189 -9.61 24.73 -42.24
C ASN A 189 -8.65 23.80 -41.49
N THR A 190 -7.34 23.91 -41.72
CA THR A 190 -6.31 23.37 -40.82
C THR A 190 -5.20 24.40 -40.64
N GLU A 191 -5.56 25.54 -40.05
CA GLU A 191 -4.62 26.57 -39.57
C GLU A 191 -4.72 26.87 -38.07
N CYS A 192 -5.48 26.09 -37.28
CA CYS A 192 -5.76 26.48 -35.89
C CYS A 192 -4.56 26.32 -34.93
N CYS A 193 -3.57 25.47 -35.23
CA CYS A 193 -2.55 25.08 -34.24
C CYS A 193 -1.10 25.09 -34.74
N LYS A 194 -0.76 25.88 -35.77
CA LYS A 194 0.65 26.01 -36.19
C LYS A 194 1.35 27.07 -35.34
N GLY A 195 2.30 26.62 -34.49
CA GLY A 195 3.24 27.50 -33.78
C GLY A 195 2.89 27.88 -32.33
N LEU A 196 1.92 27.21 -31.70
CA LEU A 196 1.55 27.44 -30.30
C LEU A 196 1.96 26.28 -29.39
N SER A 197 2.28 26.56 -28.14
CA SER A 197 2.43 25.54 -27.09
C SER A 197 1.08 24.98 -26.65
N ALA A 198 1.07 23.78 -26.06
CA ALA A 198 -0.15 23.09 -25.62
C ALA A 198 -1.01 23.92 -24.64
N GLU A 199 -0.38 24.77 -23.82
CA GLU A 199 -1.09 25.67 -22.89
C GLU A 199 -1.71 26.90 -23.57
N GLU A 200 -1.16 27.34 -24.70
CA GLU A 200 -1.68 28.48 -25.47
C GLU A 200 -2.89 28.08 -26.32
N CYS A 201 -2.89 26.86 -26.86
CA CYS A 201 -4.04 26.31 -27.59
C CYS A 201 -5.29 26.18 -26.69
N CYS A 202 -5.13 25.90 -25.39
CA CYS A 202 -6.24 25.79 -24.44
C CYS A 202 -6.90 27.13 -24.05
N LYS A 203 -6.25 28.27 -24.28
CA LYS A 203 -6.72 29.59 -23.80
C LYS A 203 -7.49 30.40 -24.86
N ASN A 204 -7.38 30.07 -26.15
CA ASN A 204 -8.17 30.71 -27.20
C ASN A 204 -9.60 30.17 -27.22
N LYS A 205 -10.47 30.77 -26.39
CA LYS A 205 -11.92 30.55 -26.37
C LYS A 205 -12.67 31.75 -26.94
N GLU A 206 -12.55 32.00 -28.23
CA GLU A 206 -13.51 32.85 -28.94
C GLU A 206 -13.82 32.21 -30.29
N GLY A 207 -15.01 31.59 -30.38
CA GLY A 207 -15.50 30.99 -31.63
C GLY A 207 -15.85 29.50 -31.54
N GLY A 208 -16.84 29.16 -30.70
CA GLY A 208 -17.96 28.28 -31.05
C GLY A 208 -17.80 26.88 -31.66
N GLU A 209 -16.62 26.33 -31.95
CA GLU A 209 -16.47 24.97 -32.51
C GLU A 209 -15.47 24.14 -31.69
N LYS A 210 -15.93 22.98 -31.24
CA LYS A 210 -15.17 22.04 -30.41
C LYS A 210 -14.08 21.38 -31.25
N CYS A 211 -12.81 21.65 -30.95
CA CYS A 211 -11.73 20.74 -31.29
C CYS A 211 -11.67 19.68 -30.18
N CYS A 212 -12.15 18.47 -30.50
CA CYS A 212 -12.13 17.25 -29.68
C CYS A 212 -13.21 17.18 -28.58
N ASP A 213 -14.20 16.29 -28.76
CA ASP A 213 -15.09 15.87 -27.69
C ASP A 213 -14.31 15.08 -26.63
N LYS A 214 -14.54 15.42 -25.36
CA LYS A 214 -13.73 15.02 -24.21
C LYS A 214 -14.11 13.65 -23.61
N GLU A 215 -14.82 12.80 -24.34
CA GLU A 215 -15.35 11.52 -23.84
C GLU A 215 -14.81 10.27 -24.55
N GLU A 216 -13.85 10.38 -25.50
CA GLU A 216 -13.29 9.21 -26.20
C GLU A 216 -11.77 8.98 -26.01
N CYS A 217 -11.09 9.75 -25.15
CA CYS A 217 -9.70 9.46 -24.80
C CYS A 217 -9.63 8.84 -23.40
N CYS A 218 -9.53 7.51 -23.38
CA CYS A 218 -9.29 6.65 -22.21
C CYS A 218 -10.48 6.37 -21.30
N ASP A 219 -11.43 5.56 -21.78
CA ASP A 219 -12.18 4.62 -20.96
C ASP A 219 -12.35 3.31 -21.73
N LYS A 220 -11.39 2.38 -21.60
CA LYS A 220 -11.60 0.96 -21.92
C LYS A 220 -10.74 0.07 -21.01
N GLU A 221 -11.28 -0.27 -19.85
CA GLU A 221 -11.15 -1.66 -19.39
C GLU A 221 -11.93 -2.54 -20.38
N GLY A 222 -11.31 -3.59 -20.92
CA GLY A 222 -11.96 -4.54 -21.82
C GLY A 222 -11.48 -4.49 -23.28
N CYS A 223 -10.20 -4.82 -23.52
CA CYS A 223 -9.80 -5.41 -24.79
C CYS A 223 -10.02 -6.92 -24.69
N CYS A 224 -10.90 -7.44 -25.56
CA CYS A 224 -11.30 -8.85 -25.72
C CYS A 224 -12.59 -9.30 -25.00
N GLU A 225 -13.73 -8.75 -25.42
CA GLU A 225 -14.94 -9.57 -25.55
C GLU A 225 -15.24 -9.76 -27.04
N LYS A 226 -15.07 -10.99 -27.55
CA LYS A 226 -15.58 -11.40 -28.87
C LYS A 226 -16.98 -11.98 -28.66
N GLU A 227 -18.02 -11.28 -29.12
CA GLU A 227 -19.27 -11.95 -29.47
C GLU A 227 -19.14 -12.69 -30.81
N GLY A 228 -19.87 -13.80 -30.92
CA GLY A 228 -19.60 -14.95 -31.79
C GLY A 228 -19.75 -14.79 -33.30
N GLY A 229 -19.31 -15.84 -33.98
CA GLY A 229 -19.51 -16.08 -35.41
C GLY A 229 -18.49 -17.10 -35.94
N ASP A 230 -18.96 -18.32 -36.19
CA ASP A 230 -18.22 -19.39 -36.85
C ASP A 230 -17.81 -18.97 -38.27
N GLU A 231 -16.51 -18.95 -38.57
CA GLU A 231 -15.97 -19.14 -39.93
C GLU A 231 -14.45 -19.38 -39.85
N GLU A 232 -14.03 -20.62 -40.12
CA GLU A 232 -12.65 -20.98 -40.43
C GLU A 232 -12.27 -20.36 -41.77
N TRP A 233 -11.30 -19.45 -41.84
CA TRP A 233 -10.44 -19.27 -43.02
C TRP A 233 -9.06 -18.72 -42.65
N GLU A 234 -8.14 -19.05 -43.54
CA GLU A 234 -6.69 -19.18 -43.44
C GLU A 234 -5.93 -17.85 -43.30
N ASP A 235 -4.64 -18.00 -42.98
CA ASP A 235 -3.61 -16.97 -42.81
C ASP A 235 -3.58 -15.85 -43.88
N GLU A 236 -3.00 -14.71 -43.47
CA GLU A 236 -2.66 -13.50 -44.24
C GLU A 236 -3.71 -12.38 -44.23
N ASP A 237 -3.68 -11.53 -43.20
CA ASP A 237 -3.36 -10.10 -43.43
C ASP A 237 -3.16 -9.32 -42.11
N GLN A 238 -2.00 -8.67 -42.07
CA GLN A 238 -1.57 -7.72 -41.07
C GLN A 238 -2.50 -6.50 -41.06
N HIS A 239 -3.40 -6.41 -40.08
CA HIS A 239 -3.99 -5.13 -39.69
C HIS A 239 -3.52 -4.80 -38.28
N GLY A 240 -2.47 -3.99 -38.24
CA GLY A 240 -1.84 -3.46 -37.04
C GLY A 240 -2.84 -2.72 -36.15
N CYS A 241 -3.19 -3.35 -35.04
CA CYS A 241 -3.51 -2.62 -33.83
C CYS A 241 -2.22 -2.59 -33.00
N CYS A 242 -1.62 -1.40 -32.95
CA CYS A 242 -0.48 -1.03 -32.10
C CYS A 242 0.87 -1.60 -32.55
N ASP A 243 1.47 -0.97 -33.56
CA ASP A 243 2.88 -1.13 -33.90
C ASP A 243 3.75 -0.73 -32.70
N ASP A 244 4.44 -1.71 -32.11
CA ASP A 244 5.78 -1.75 -31.50
C ASP A 244 6.40 -0.51 -30.79
N HIS A 245 5.62 0.50 -30.42
CA HIS A 245 6.03 1.69 -29.68
C HIS A 245 5.25 1.79 -28.38
N GLY A 246 5.66 0.93 -27.44
CA GLY A 246 5.40 1.09 -26.02
C GLY A 246 3.91 1.08 -25.67
N CYS A 247 3.35 -0.13 -25.48
CA CYS A 247 2.36 -0.29 -24.42
C CYS A 247 2.87 0.52 -23.22
N CYS A 248 2.02 1.41 -22.70
CA CYS A 248 2.23 2.12 -21.46
C CYS A 248 2.57 1.04 -20.42
N GLY A 249 3.86 0.77 -20.22
CA GLY A 249 4.27 -0.33 -19.37
C GLY A 249 3.69 -0.03 -18.01
N GLU A 250 2.77 -0.87 -17.55
CA GLU A 250 2.31 -0.77 -16.18
C GLU A 250 3.56 -0.92 -15.33
N VAL A 251 3.94 0.20 -14.71
CA VAL A 251 5.07 0.22 -13.81
C VAL A 251 4.61 -0.53 -12.58
N GLU A 252 5.02 -1.80 -12.48
CA GLU A 252 4.76 -2.61 -11.31
C GLU A 252 5.57 -2.03 -10.13
N LEU A 253 4.89 -1.21 -9.31
CA LEU A 253 5.48 -0.64 -8.12
C LEU A 253 5.78 -1.77 -7.14
N ASN A 254 7.01 -1.83 -6.63
CA ASN A 254 7.33 -2.74 -5.54
C ASN A 254 6.63 -2.27 -4.25
N LEU A 255 5.50 -2.92 -3.96
CA LEU A 255 4.70 -2.73 -2.76
C LEU A 255 4.93 -3.86 -1.74
N ASP A 256 6.02 -4.61 -1.85
CA ASP A 256 6.29 -5.78 -1.00
C ASP A 256 6.57 -5.35 0.44
N PRO A 257 5.65 -5.66 1.38
CA PRO A 257 5.83 -5.31 2.78
C PRO A 257 6.80 -6.27 3.46
N LEU A 258 7.55 -5.75 4.42
CA LEU A 258 8.34 -6.59 5.32
C LEU A 258 7.51 -6.97 6.55
N VAL A 259 7.78 -8.16 7.10
CA VAL A 259 7.07 -8.71 8.25
C VAL A 259 7.97 -8.76 9.48
N ILE A 260 7.41 -8.36 10.62
CA ILE A 260 8.02 -8.49 11.94
C ILE A 260 7.04 -9.24 12.84
N ARG A 261 7.53 -10.25 13.54
CA ARG A 261 6.74 -11.07 14.44
C ARG A 261 7.22 -10.91 15.88
N GLY A 262 6.28 -10.80 16.80
CA GLY A 262 6.51 -10.97 18.23
C GLY A 262 5.61 -12.08 18.77
N ASP A 263 6.17 -12.99 19.56
CA ASP A 263 5.45 -14.10 20.14
C ASP A 263 5.58 -14.16 21.66
N THR A 264 4.58 -14.74 22.30
CA THR A 264 4.63 -15.08 23.73
C THR A 264 4.00 -16.44 23.94
N LYS A 265 4.79 -17.35 24.46
CA LYS A 265 4.35 -18.69 24.85
C LYS A 265 3.57 -18.64 26.15
N GLY A 266 2.67 -19.60 26.31
CA GLY A 266 1.83 -19.72 27.49
C GLY A 266 0.93 -20.94 27.41
N MET A 267 -0.18 -20.88 28.13
CA MET A 267 -1.18 -21.93 28.17
C MET A 267 -2.59 -21.34 28.21
N ILE A 268 -3.52 -22.12 27.68
CA ILE A 268 -4.94 -21.84 27.79
C ILE A 268 -5.45 -22.37 29.12
N VAL A 269 -6.12 -21.49 29.86
CA VAL A 269 -6.64 -21.74 31.20
C VAL A 269 -8.09 -21.29 31.30
N PRO A 270 -8.86 -21.81 32.28
CA PRO A 270 -10.19 -21.28 32.56
C PRO A 270 -10.16 -19.77 32.75
N PRO A 271 -11.17 -19.02 32.26
CA PRO A 271 -11.14 -17.57 32.24
C PRO A 271 -10.99 -16.99 33.65
N ARG A 272 -10.01 -16.09 33.80
CA ARG A 272 -9.80 -15.27 35.01
C ARG A 272 -9.50 -13.83 34.62
N SER A 273 -10.07 -12.88 35.33
CA SER A 273 -9.84 -11.44 35.14
C SER A 273 -9.91 -10.71 36.48
N SER A 274 -9.12 -9.64 36.62
CA SER A 274 -9.24 -8.70 37.75
C SER A 274 -10.27 -7.59 37.49
N ASP A 275 -10.58 -7.29 36.23
CA ASP A 275 -11.47 -6.22 35.79
C ASP A 275 -12.58 -6.73 34.86
N GLU A 276 -13.76 -6.09 34.88
CA GLU A 276 -14.89 -6.39 33.98
C GLU A 276 -15.33 -5.12 33.22
N PRO A 277 -15.44 -5.14 31.87
CA PRO A 277 -15.23 -6.28 30.97
C PRO A 277 -13.75 -6.48 30.61
N ALA A 278 -13.32 -7.74 30.55
CA ALA A 278 -11.97 -8.08 30.09
C ALA A 278 -11.81 -7.94 28.57
N PHE A 279 -10.62 -7.55 28.12
CA PHE A 279 -10.34 -7.31 26.70
C PHE A 279 -10.02 -8.61 25.95
N GLY A 280 -10.75 -8.87 24.86
CA GLY A 280 -10.44 -9.95 23.93
C GLY A 280 -10.37 -11.32 24.60
N TRP A 281 -9.33 -12.10 24.29
CA TRP A 281 -9.07 -13.43 24.84
C TRP A 281 -8.07 -13.42 26.00
N ASP A 282 -7.69 -12.23 26.51
CA ASP A 282 -6.76 -12.10 27.63
C ASP A 282 -7.12 -12.96 28.87
N PRO A 283 -8.42 -13.15 29.23
CA PRO A 283 -8.79 -13.95 30.40
C PRO A 283 -8.40 -15.41 30.36
N ILE A 284 -8.17 -15.97 29.17
CA ILE A 284 -7.91 -17.40 29.02
C ILE A 284 -6.44 -17.70 28.70
N PHE A 285 -5.60 -16.69 28.55
CA PHE A 285 -4.20 -16.87 28.20
C PHE A 285 -3.30 -16.53 29.39
N GLN A 286 -2.59 -17.54 29.89
CA GLN A 286 -1.59 -17.39 30.93
C GLN A 286 -0.18 -17.50 30.29
N PRO A 287 0.59 -16.42 30.22
CA PRO A 287 1.94 -16.45 29.66
C PRO A 287 2.88 -17.30 30.52
N GLU A 288 3.87 -17.90 29.86
CA GLU A 288 4.90 -18.71 30.49
C GLU A 288 5.69 -17.90 31.53
N GLY A 289 5.98 -18.51 32.69
CA GLY A 289 6.66 -17.85 33.81
C GLY A 289 5.75 -17.04 34.74
N PHE A 290 4.44 -16.98 34.47
CA PHE A 290 3.46 -16.27 35.31
C PHE A 290 2.31 -17.18 35.74
N SER A 291 1.70 -16.86 36.89
CA SER A 291 0.47 -17.50 37.38
C SER A 291 -0.81 -16.73 37.01
N GLN A 292 -0.66 -15.47 36.61
CA GLN A 292 -1.75 -14.58 36.19
C GLN A 292 -2.05 -14.74 34.70
N THR A 293 -3.31 -14.63 34.32
CA THR A 293 -3.70 -14.42 32.92
C THR A 293 -3.34 -13.00 32.47
N TYR A 294 -3.33 -12.73 31.17
CA TYR A 294 -3.15 -11.35 30.69
C TYR A 294 -4.20 -10.38 31.25
N ALA A 295 -5.42 -10.85 31.53
CA ALA A 295 -6.47 -10.01 32.10
C ALA A 295 -6.32 -9.77 33.61
N GLU A 296 -5.49 -10.55 34.30
CA GLU A 296 -5.15 -10.35 35.71
C GLU A 296 -3.87 -9.50 35.90
N MET A 297 -3.16 -9.15 34.81
CA MET A 297 -1.93 -8.37 34.84
C MET A 297 -2.20 -6.86 34.74
N SER A 298 -1.33 -6.06 35.37
CA SER A 298 -1.31 -4.62 35.10
C SER A 298 -0.89 -4.35 33.64
N LYS A 299 -1.29 -3.21 33.09
CA LYS A 299 -0.92 -2.81 31.73
C LYS A 299 0.60 -2.74 31.56
N GLU A 300 1.31 -2.22 32.56
CA GLU A 300 2.76 -2.09 32.54
C GLU A 300 3.44 -3.47 32.49
N GLN A 301 2.99 -4.40 33.32
CA GLN A 301 3.51 -5.77 33.35
C GLN A 301 3.23 -6.49 32.03
N LYS A 302 1.98 -6.43 31.53
CA LYS A 302 1.60 -7.03 30.24
C LYS A 302 2.44 -6.43 29.11
N ASN A 303 2.57 -5.11 29.06
CA ASN A 303 3.34 -4.43 28.02
C ASN A 303 4.80 -4.88 28.03
N SER A 304 5.42 -5.18 29.17
CA SER A 304 6.83 -5.62 29.20
C SER A 304 7.07 -7.02 28.59
N ILE A 305 6.06 -7.89 28.53
CA ILE A 305 6.22 -9.28 28.07
C ILE A 305 5.43 -9.62 26.80
N SER A 306 4.47 -8.78 26.42
CA SER A 306 3.50 -9.11 25.39
C SER A 306 4.13 -9.28 24.01
N HIS A 307 3.55 -10.20 23.26
CA HIS A 307 3.75 -10.41 21.84
C HIS A 307 3.72 -9.11 21.02
N ARG A 308 2.78 -8.19 21.32
CA ARG A 308 2.71 -6.87 20.67
C ARG A 308 3.93 -6.00 20.98
N TYR A 309 4.30 -5.87 22.26
CA TYR A 309 5.49 -5.10 22.64
C TYR A 309 6.74 -5.63 21.94
N LYS A 310 6.94 -6.96 21.93
CA LYS A 310 8.07 -7.58 21.23
C LYS A 310 8.09 -7.22 19.75
N ALA A 311 6.95 -7.29 19.06
CA ALA A 311 6.86 -6.96 17.64
C ALA A 311 7.17 -5.48 17.37
N PHE A 312 6.57 -4.56 18.14
CA PHE A 312 6.82 -3.12 17.96
C PHE A 312 8.22 -2.70 18.42
N LYS A 313 8.80 -3.38 19.42
CA LYS A 313 10.19 -3.14 19.84
C LYS A 313 11.17 -3.53 18.72
N ALA A 314 10.96 -4.69 18.09
CA ALA A 314 11.72 -5.08 16.91
C ALA A 314 11.54 -4.09 15.75
N LEU A 315 10.31 -3.59 15.51
CA LEU A 315 10.08 -2.54 14.51
C LEU A 315 10.84 -1.25 14.83
N GLN A 316 10.89 -0.82 16.10
CA GLN A 316 11.70 0.35 16.49
C GLN A 316 13.16 0.16 16.15
N GLU A 317 13.73 -0.99 16.50
CA GLU A 317 15.15 -1.28 16.25
C GLU A 317 15.46 -1.20 14.76
N VAL A 318 14.61 -1.80 13.92
CA VAL A 318 14.75 -1.75 12.45
C VAL A 318 14.61 -0.34 11.89
N LEU A 319 13.67 0.47 12.40
CA LEU A 319 13.47 1.83 11.91
C LEU A 319 14.56 2.81 12.39
N LEU A 320 15.11 2.60 13.59
CA LEU A 320 16.20 3.40 14.13
C LEU A 320 17.55 3.05 13.50
N SER A 321 17.79 1.78 13.18
CA SER A 321 19.02 1.38 12.48
C SER A 321 19.11 1.93 11.05
N ASN A 322 17.96 2.27 10.46
CA ASN A 322 17.82 2.78 9.10
C ASN A 322 17.56 4.31 9.04
N LYS A 323 17.77 5.02 10.16
CA LYS A 323 17.60 6.46 10.29
C LYS A 323 18.73 7.21 9.60
#